data_AF-A0AAW0RBG4-F1
#
_entry.id   AF-A0AAW0RBG4-F1
#
_cell.length_a   1.000
_cell.length_b   1.000
_cell.length_c   1.000
_cell.angle_alpha   90.00
_cell.angle_beta   90.00
_cell.angle_gamma   90.00
#
_symmetry.space_group_name_H-M   'P 1'
#
loop_
_entity.id
_entity.type
_entity.pdbx_description
1 polymer ?
#
loop_
_entity_poly.entity_id
_entity_poly.type
_entity_poly.pdbx_seq_one_letter_code
_entity_poly.pdbx_strand_id
1 'polypeptide(L)'
;MSRSRIASLGRRRPIQSTRRGRQHRRHGGPEAHLQPAGPCGHHPLPDSVPKVKEVGATSAPLLSASFFIGARCQPYNDDYMQCKTENPGKGEFECLKEGRRVTRCAASVVDDINKHCLDEFRKHWQCLDNNNHQLWQCRKDEWKLNKCVFDNLKLEKTIPEAQGIPVHLRSKQIYAHYPALRDPGQAPFKKAVDAPGAEAPAL
;
A
#
# COMPACT_ATOMS: atom_id res chain seq x y z
N MET A 1 46.39 5.71 -62.14
CA MET A 1 46.26 7.03 -62.79
C MET A 1 44.86 7.56 -62.55
N SER A 2 44.77 8.80 -62.10
CA SER A 2 43.57 9.56 -61.75
C SER A 2 42.41 9.48 -62.73
N ARG A 3 41.17 9.63 -62.23
CA ARG A 3 40.36 10.84 -62.48
C ARG A 3 39.04 10.81 -61.70
N SER A 4 38.89 11.80 -60.82
CA SER A 4 37.64 12.25 -60.21
C SER A 4 36.59 12.65 -61.25
N ARG A 5 35.31 12.46 -60.94
CA ARG A 5 34.24 13.41 -61.31
C ARG A 5 33.21 13.52 -60.17
N ILE A 6 33.02 14.76 -59.74
CA ILE A 6 32.02 15.25 -58.79
C ILE A 6 30.75 15.65 -59.57
N ALA A 7 29.63 15.67 -58.84
CA ALA A 7 28.39 16.42 -59.05
C ALA A 7 27.21 15.68 -59.72
N SER A 8 26.14 15.47 -58.95
CA SER A 8 24.99 16.40 -58.97
C SER A 8 23.91 15.98 -57.97
N LEU A 9 23.49 16.94 -57.14
CA LEU A 9 22.40 16.83 -56.17
C LEU A 9 21.04 16.77 -56.90
N GLY A 10 20.37 15.61 -56.81
CA GLY A 10 19.00 15.41 -57.28
C GLY A 10 17.97 15.69 -56.17
N ARG A 11 17.06 16.63 -56.45
CA ARG A 11 16.03 17.20 -55.56
C ARG A 11 15.09 16.16 -54.93
N ARG A 12 14.85 16.27 -53.61
CA ARG A 12 13.80 15.53 -52.87
C ARG A 12 12.41 16.01 -53.32
N ARG A 13 11.51 15.06 -53.66
CA ARG A 13 10.07 15.33 -53.84
C ARG A 13 9.39 15.39 -52.47
N PRO A 14 8.42 16.30 -52.24
CA PRO A 14 7.66 16.31 -51.00
C PRO A 14 6.62 15.19 -51.02
N ILE A 15 6.58 14.40 -49.94
CA ILE A 15 5.54 13.40 -49.70
C ILE A 15 4.33 14.15 -49.13
N GLN A 16 3.24 14.22 -49.89
CA GLN A 16 1.96 14.73 -49.38
C GLN A 16 1.40 13.75 -48.33
N SER A 17 1.37 14.18 -47.07
CA SER A 17 0.70 13.46 -45.98
C SER A 17 -0.81 13.73 -46.07
N THR A 18 -1.57 12.75 -46.53
CA THR A 18 -3.03 12.77 -46.47
C THR A 18 -3.50 12.53 -45.03
N ARG A 19 -3.75 13.60 -44.28
CA ARG A 19 -4.50 13.51 -43.00
C ARG A 19 -5.96 13.14 -43.28
N ARG A 20 -6.29 11.85 -43.26
CA ARG A 20 -7.69 11.40 -43.09
C ARG A 20 -8.09 11.69 -41.64
N GLY A 21 -8.85 12.77 -41.44
CA GLY A 21 -9.53 13.05 -40.18
C GLY A 21 -10.58 11.97 -39.89
N ARG A 22 -10.32 11.13 -38.89
CA ARG A 22 -11.30 10.19 -38.34
C ARG A 22 -12.24 10.97 -37.42
N GLN A 23 -13.37 11.42 -37.96
CA GLN A 23 -14.45 11.99 -37.14
C GLN A 23 -15.05 10.86 -36.29
N HIS A 24 -14.80 10.89 -34.98
CA HIS A 24 -15.54 10.08 -34.02
C HIS A 24 -16.95 10.66 -33.89
N ARG A 25 -17.95 9.90 -34.36
CA ARG A 25 -19.37 10.17 -34.07
C ARG A 25 -19.58 10.07 -32.56
N ARG A 26 -19.97 11.18 -31.94
CA ARG A 26 -20.47 11.18 -30.55
C ARG A 26 -21.87 10.56 -30.57
N HIS A 27 -22.03 9.39 -29.96
CA HIS A 27 -23.35 8.87 -29.61
C HIS A 27 -23.85 9.65 -28.39
N GLY A 28 -24.91 10.44 -28.58
CA GLY A 28 -25.63 11.10 -27.50
C GLY A 28 -26.47 10.08 -26.73
N GLY A 29 -26.03 9.74 -25.52
CA GLY A 29 -26.89 9.22 -24.46
C GLY A 29 -27.43 10.37 -23.61
N PRO A 30 -28.43 10.16 -22.74
CA PRO A 30 -28.94 11.21 -21.87
C PRO A 30 -27.79 11.70 -20.99
N GLU A 31 -27.52 13.01 -21.03
CA GLU A 31 -26.62 13.68 -20.11
C GLU A 31 -27.09 13.37 -18.69
N ALA A 32 -26.37 12.47 -18.00
CA ALA A 32 -26.28 12.57 -16.56
C ALA A 32 -25.76 13.98 -16.30
N HIS A 33 -26.65 14.84 -15.77
CA HIS A 33 -26.34 16.20 -15.42
C HIS A 33 -25.16 16.16 -14.43
N LEU A 34 -23.95 16.27 -14.96
CA LEU A 34 -22.73 16.22 -14.18
C LEU A 34 -22.70 17.53 -13.41
N GLN A 35 -23.23 17.48 -12.19
CA GLN A 35 -23.18 18.61 -11.27
C GLN A 35 -21.72 19.06 -11.18
N PRO A 36 -21.45 20.37 -11.25
CA PRO A 36 -20.09 20.87 -11.13
C PRO A 36 -19.52 20.39 -9.79
N ALA A 37 -18.41 19.67 -9.83
CA ALA A 37 -17.70 19.22 -8.64
C ALA A 37 -17.18 20.45 -7.86
N GLY A 38 -18.04 21.00 -7.00
CA GLY A 38 -17.67 21.96 -5.97
C GLY A 38 -16.85 21.32 -4.84
N PRO A 39 -16.30 22.12 -3.91
CA PRO A 39 -15.41 21.64 -2.85
C PRO A 39 -16.14 20.60 -2.00
N CYS A 40 -15.56 19.40 -1.90
CA CYS A 40 -16.10 18.23 -1.19
C CYS A 40 -17.62 18.01 -1.44
N GLY A 41 -17.97 17.21 -2.45
CA GLY A 41 -19.38 16.88 -2.73
C GLY A 41 -20.11 16.33 -1.51
N HIS A 42 -21.21 16.97 -1.11
CA HIS A 42 -22.05 16.57 0.03
C HIS A 42 -23.13 15.58 -0.43
N HIS A 43 -22.72 14.44 -0.97
CA HIS A 43 -23.63 13.37 -1.38
C HIS A 43 -23.45 12.15 -0.46
N PRO A 44 -24.41 11.85 0.42
CA PRO A 44 -24.32 10.68 1.28
C PRO A 44 -24.40 9.39 0.46
N LEU A 45 -23.82 8.30 0.98
CA LEU A 45 -23.97 6.98 0.38
C LEU A 45 -25.45 6.56 0.37
N PRO A 46 -25.89 5.80 -0.65
CA PRO A 46 -27.27 5.29 -0.72
C PRO A 46 -27.55 4.31 0.43
N ASP A 47 -28.79 4.30 0.91
CA ASP A 47 -29.23 3.46 2.06
C ASP A 47 -29.08 1.96 1.83
N SER A 48 -29.01 1.52 0.57
CA SER A 48 -28.74 0.12 0.21
C SER A 48 -27.34 -0.35 0.61
N VAL A 49 -26.40 0.57 0.86
CA VAL A 49 -25.02 0.25 1.25
C VAL A 49 -24.87 0.40 2.77
N PRO A 50 -24.61 -0.70 3.51
CA PRO A 50 -24.40 -0.62 4.95
C PRO A 50 -23.20 0.25 5.32
N LYS A 51 -23.39 1.14 6.30
CA LYS A 51 -22.33 2.00 6.85
C LYS A 51 -21.24 1.17 7.53
N VAL A 52 -20.00 1.64 7.45
CA VAL A 52 -18.85 1.06 8.14
C VAL A 52 -18.12 2.15 8.92
N LYS A 53 -17.60 1.77 10.09
CA LYS A 53 -16.67 2.61 10.83
C LYS A 53 -15.34 2.62 10.09
N GLU A 54 -14.96 3.78 9.59
CA GLU A 54 -13.67 3.97 8.92
C GLU A 54 -12.50 3.74 9.88
N VAL A 55 -11.32 3.44 9.33
CA VAL A 55 -10.11 3.09 10.11
C VAL A 55 -9.69 4.22 11.06
N GLY A 56 -9.88 5.48 10.66
CA GLY A 56 -9.62 6.64 11.52
C GLY A 56 -8.15 6.88 11.90
N ALA A 57 -7.20 6.34 11.12
CA ALA A 57 -5.76 6.53 11.32
C ALA A 57 -5.16 7.45 10.24
N THR A 58 -4.20 8.31 10.62
CA THR A 58 -3.41 9.12 9.69
C THR A 58 -2.28 8.28 9.04
N SER A 59 -1.54 8.86 8.10
CA SER A 59 -0.50 8.16 7.33
C SER A 59 0.57 7.48 8.18
N ALA A 60 1.14 8.18 9.17
CA ALA A 60 2.21 7.65 10.01
C ALA A 60 1.80 6.44 10.87
N PRO A 61 0.70 6.48 11.67
CA PRO A 61 0.25 5.32 12.43
C PRO A 61 -0.19 4.17 11.52
N LEU A 62 -0.82 4.45 10.37
CA LEU A 62 -1.20 3.40 9.42
C LEU A 62 0.03 2.72 8.80
N LEU A 63 1.07 3.48 8.46
CA LEU A 63 2.34 2.93 7.99
C LEU A 63 3.03 2.10 9.08
N SER A 64 3.04 2.59 10.32
CA SER A 64 3.59 1.88 11.47
C SER A 64 2.90 0.53 11.71
N ALA A 65 1.58 0.45 11.50
CA ALA A 65 0.78 -0.76 11.68
C ALA A 65 0.71 -1.67 10.44
N SER A 66 1.21 -1.21 9.29
CA SER A 66 0.98 -1.85 7.98
C SER A 66 1.34 -3.34 7.92
N PHE A 67 2.47 -3.74 8.50
CA PHE A 67 2.89 -5.16 8.54
C PHE A 67 1.99 -6.02 9.42
N PHE A 68 1.46 -5.49 10.52
CA PHE A 68 0.56 -6.22 11.41
C PHE A 68 -0.85 -6.33 10.82
N ILE A 69 -1.30 -5.28 10.12
CA ILE A 69 -2.52 -5.33 9.31
C ILE A 69 -2.37 -6.39 8.22
N GLY A 70 -1.23 -6.42 7.52
CA GLY A 70 -0.94 -7.45 6.53
C GLY A 70 -0.99 -8.86 7.13
N ALA A 71 -0.30 -9.09 8.25
CA ALA A 71 -0.24 -10.40 8.89
C ALA A 71 -1.61 -10.94 9.34
N ARG A 72 -2.48 -10.09 9.90
CA ARG A 72 -3.82 -10.52 10.37
C ARG A 72 -4.86 -10.52 9.25
N CYS A 73 -4.82 -9.53 8.36
CA CYS A 73 -5.89 -9.27 7.41
C CYS A 73 -5.59 -9.79 6.00
N GLN A 74 -4.49 -10.52 5.80
CA GLN A 74 -4.11 -11.12 4.51
C GLN A 74 -5.29 -11.76 3.76
N PRO A 75 -6.05 -12.72 4.32
CA PRO A 75 -7.12 -13.39 3.57
C PRO A 75 -8.20 -12.41 3.07
N TYR A 76 -8.54 -11.39 3.88
CA TYR A 76 -9.54 -10.39 3.47
C TYR A 76 -9.02 -9.45 2.39
N ASN A 77 -7.73 -9.09 2.47
CA ASN A 77 -7.09 -8.24 1.47
C ASN A 77 -6.99 -8.99 0.13
N ASP A 78 -6.60 -10.27 0.17
CA ASP A 78 -6.47 -11.12 -1.00
C ASP A 78 -7.84 -11.35 -1.65
N ASP A 79 -8.88 -11.66 -0.89
CA ASP A 79 -10.27 -11.77 -1.38
C ASP A 79 -10.76 -10.48 -2.05
N TYR A 80 -10.46 -9.31 -1.45
CA TYR A 80 -10.84 -8.03 -2.03
C TYR A 80 -10.13 -7.79 -3.37
N MET A 81 -8.82 -8.05 -3.45
CA MET A 81 -8.06 -7.90 -4.69
C MET A 81 -8.46 -8.92 -5.75
N GLN A 82 -8.78 -10.15 -5.36
CA GLN A 82 -9.31 -11.18 -6.24
C GLN A 82 -10.66 -10.77 -6.83
N CYS A 83 -11.59 -10.30 -5.99
CA CYS A 83 -12.89 -9.79 -6.45
C CYS A 83 -12.73 -8.65 -7.48
N LYS A 84 -11.81 -7.70 -7.24
CA LYS A 84 -11.55 -6.62 -8.20
C LYS A 84 -10.96 -7.13 -9.51
N THR A 85 -10.14 -8.18 -9.45
CA THR A 85 -9.53 -8.81 -10.63
C THR A 85 -10.58 -9.55 -11.47
N GLU A 86 -11.52 -10.23 -10.84
CA GLU A 86 -12.61 -10.95 -11.49
C GLU A 86 -13.69 -10.01 -12.07
N ASN A 87 -13.79 -8.78 -11.56
CA ASN A 87 -14.79 -7.78 -11.95
C ASN A 87 -14.17 -6.51 -12.56
N PRO A 88 -13.49 -6.60 -13.73
CA PRO A 88 -12.81 -5.45 -14.33
C PRO A 88 -13.80 -4.33 -14.67
N GLY A 89 -13.52 -3.12 -14.18
CA GLY A 89 -14.36 -1.93 -14.38
C GLY A 89 -15.64 -1.87 -13.54
N LYS A 90 -15.90 -2.88 -12.69
CA LYS A 90 -17.06 -2.92 -11.78
C LYS A 90 -16.68 -3.20 -10.31
N GLY A 91 -15.41 -3.49 -10.03
CA GLY A 91 -14.95 -3.87 -8.69
C GLY A 91 -15.27 -2.85 -7.59
N GLU A 92 -15.41 -1.56 -7.92
CA GLU A 92 -15.78 -0.51 -6.95
C GLU A 92 -17.19 -0.72 -6.38
N PHE A 93 -18.12 -1.30 -7.13
CA PHE A 93 -19.51 -1.53 -6.69
C PHE A 93 -19.72 -2.98 -6.24
N GLU A 94 -19.19 -3.95 -6.99
CA GLU A 94 -19.40 -5.37 -6.72
C GLU A 94 -18.66 -5.84 -5.47
N CYS A 95 -17.47 -5.27 -5.18
CA CYS A 95 -16.61 -5.71 -4.08
C CYS A 95 -16.78 -4.89 -2.78
N LEU A 96 -17.87 -4.14 -2.64
CA LEU A 96 -18.13 -3.33 -1.44
C LEU A 96 -18.21 -4.21 -0.18
N LYS A 97 -18.69 -5.44 -0.29
CA LYS A 97 -18.80 -6.36 0.86
C LYS A 97 -17.41 -6.76 1.37
N GLU A 98 -16.49 -7.09 0.48
CA GLU A 98 -15.11 -7.48 0.76
C GLU A 98 -14.33 -6.28 1.31
N GLY A 99 -14.50 -5.10 0.69
CA GLY A 99 -13.92 -3.85 1.18
C GLY A 99 -14.32 -3.54 2.62
N ARG A 100 -15.59 -3.74 2.99
CA ARG A 100 -16.04 -3.59 4.39
C ARG A 100 -15.35 -4.56 5.35
N ARG A 101 -15.05 -5.79 4.93
CA ARG A 101 -14.33 -6.78 5.75
C ARG A 101 -12.88 -6.33 5.98
N VAL A 102 -12.21 -5.84 4.94
CA VAL A 102 -10.87 -5.26 5.01
C VAL A 102 -10.83 -4.09 6.00
N THR A 103 -11.72 -3.11 5.85
CA THR A 103 -11.76 -1.93 6.75
C THR A 103 -11.98 -2.32 8.20
N ARG A 104 -12.90 -3.26 8.48
CA ARG A 104 -13.16 -3.75 9.84
C ARG A 104 -11.96 -4.49 10.44
N CYS A 105 -11.27 -5.30 9.65
CA CYS A 105 -10.06 -6.00 10.11
C CYS A 105 -8.93 -5.02 10.41
N ALA A 106 -8.68 -4.04 9.53
CA ALA A 106 -7.65 -3.03 9.76
C ALA A 106 -7.95 -2.19 11.01
N ALA A 107 -9.21 -1.77 11.20
CA ALA A 107 -9.64 -1.06 12.40
C ALA A 107 -9.41 -1.88 13.67
N SER A 108 -9.69 -3.19 13.66
CA SER A 108 -9.48 -4.04 14.85
C SER A 108 -8.00 -4.19 15.22
N VAL A 109 -7.11 -4.26 14.23
CA VAL A 109 -5.65 -4.27 14.48
C VAL A 109 -5.19 -2.97 15.13
N VAL A 110 -5.63 -1.83 14.61
CA VAL A 110 -5.28 -0.51 15.18
C VAL A 110 -5.85 -0.36 16.59
N ASP A 111 -7.08 -0.80 16.83
CA ASP A 111 -7.72 -0.78 18.15
C ASP A 111 -6.96 -1.66 19.14
N ASP A 112 -6.50 -2.85 18.74
CA ASP A 112 -5.71 -3.74 19.61
C ASP A 112 -4.33 -3.15 19.92
N ILE A 113 -3.64 -2.57 18.92
CA ILE A 113 -2.37 -1.87 19.15
C ILE A 113 -2.55 -0.71 20.12
N ASN A 114 -3.63 0.07 19.99
CA ASN A 114 -3.94 1.16 20.89
C ASN A 114 -4.25 0.69 22.33
N LYS A 115 -4.79 -0.52 22.51
CA LYS A 115 -5.07 -1.07 23.85
C LYS A 115 -3.82 -1.62 24.53
N HIS A 116 -2.93 -2.28 23.77
CA HIS A 116 -1.85 -3.07 24.34
C HIS A 116 -0.46 -2.43 24.21
N CYS A 117 -0.22 -1.60 23.19
CA CYS A 117 1.11 -1.13 22.79
C CYS A 117 1.16 0.35 22.42
N LEU A 118 0.29 1.17 23.02
CA LEU A 118 0.08 2.56 22.62
C LEU A 118 1.35 3.42 22.71
N ASP A 119 2.16 3.22 23.74
CA ASP A 119 3.34 4.04 24.01
C ASP A 119 4.46 3.77 23.00
N GLU A 120 4.76 2.51 22.72
CA GLU A 120 5.71 2.10 21.68
C GLU A 120 5.21 2.48 20.29
N PHE A 121 3.91 2.31 20.06
CA PHE A 121 3.29 2.66 18.78
C PHE A 121 3.40 4.16 18.50
N ARG A 122 3.10 5.00 19.50
CA ARG A 122 3.25 6.45 19.41
C ARG A 122 4.67 6.89 19.14
N LYS A 123 5.64 6.36 19.89
CA LYS A 123 7.07 6.66 19.65
C LYS A 123 7.48 6.33 18.23
N HIS A 124 7.07 5.15 17.73
CA HIS A 124 7.43 4.72 16.39
C HIS A 124 6.80 5.62 15.31
N TRP A 125 5.48 5.85 15.33
CA TRP A 125 4.86 6.66 14.28
C TRP A 125 5.24 8.14 14.36
N GLN A 126 5.50 8.70 15.56
CA GLN A 126 6.03 10.07 15.69
C GLN A 126 7.43 10.19 15.10
N CYS A 127 8.28 9.18 15.26
CA CYS A 127 9.55 9.14 14.56
C CYS A 127 9.35 9.15 13.04
N LEU A 128 8.42 8.35 12.52
CA LEU A 128 8.15 8.28 11.08
C LEU A 128 7.67 9.63 10.51
N ASP A 129 6.77 10.30 11.21
CA ASP A 129 6.21 11.59 10.81
C ASP A 129 7.31 12.67 10.70
N ASN A 130 8.29 12.64 11.62
CA ASN A 130 9.43 13.54 11.63
C ASN A 130 10.55 13.18 10.62
N ASN A 131 10.49 12.01 9.99
CA ASN A 131 11.56 11.48 9.14
C ASN A 131 11.08 11.12 7.73
N ASN A 132 10.10 11.86 7.19
CA ASN A 132 9.56 11.64 5.85
C ASN A 132 9.10 10.18 5.63
N HIS A 133 8.53 9.57 6.67
CA HIS A 133 8.07 8.18 6.68
C HIS A 133 9.15 7.13 6.32
N GLN A 134 10.43 7.46 6.48
CA GLN A 134 11.54 6.54 6.21
C GLN A 134 11.73 5.53 7.36
N LEU A 135 11.26 4.29 7.16
CA LEU A 135 11.32 3.21 8.16
C LEU A 135 12.73 2.94 8.72
N TRP A 136 13.79 3.16 7.94
CA TRP A 136 15.17 2.93 8.39
C TRP A 136 15.66 3.95 9.42
N GLN A 137 15.01 5.12 9.53
CA GLN A 137 15.33 6.13 10.54
C GLN A 137 14.81 5.76 11.93
N CYS A 138 13.78 4.90 11.99
CA CYS A 138 13.00 4.65 13.21
C CYS A 138 13.12 3.22 13.76
N ARG A 139 14.17 2.48 13.36
CA ARG A 139 14.34 1.07 13.74
C ARG A 139 14.36 0.82 15.24
N LYS A 140 14.90 1.75 16.03
CA LYS A 140 14.97 1.62 17.49
C LYS A 140 13.57 1.53 18.11
N ASP A 141 12.66 2.40 17.67
CA ASP A 141 11.27 2.41 18.15
C ASP A 141 10.46 1.27 17.52
N GLU A 142 10.74 0.94 16.25
CA GLU A 142 10.14 -0.20 15.56
C GLU A 142 10.41 -1.52 16.29
N TRP A 143 11.64 -1.76 16.77
CA TRP A 143 11.95 -2.98 17.52
C TRP A 143 11.13 -3.07 18.80
N LYS A 144 10.98 -1.97 19.55
CA LYS A 144 10.16 -1.96 20.78
C LYS A 144 8.71 -2.25 20.48
N LEU A 145 8.17 -1.65 19.41
CA LEU A 145 6.81 -1.92 18.95
C LEU A 145 6.65 -3.39 18.54
N ASN A 146 7.54 -3.93 17.72
CA ASN A 146 7.50 -5.33 17.27
C ASN A 146 7.51 -6.28 18.47
N LYS A 147 8.31 -6.00 19.49
CA LYS A 147 8.33 -6.78 20.73
C LYS A 147 6.96 -6.77 21.42
N CYS A 148 6.39 -5.59 21.66
CA CYS A 148 5.11 -5.47 22.35
C CYS A 148 3.99 -6.18 21.59
N VAL A 149 3.93 -5.99 20.26
CA VAL A 149 2.90 -6.59 19.41
C VAL A 149 3.05 -8.10 19.35
N PHE A 150 4.27 -8.62 19.26
CA PHE A 150 4.51 -10.06 19.33
C PHE A 150 4.10 -10.64 20.69
N ASP A 151 4.47 -9.98 21.79
CA ASP A 151 4.19 -10.47 23.14
C ASP A 151 2.68 -10.49 23.45
N ASN A 152 1.93 -9.46 23.04
CA ASN A 152 0.51 -9.30 23.39
C ASN A 152 -0.47 -9.79 22.32
N LEU A 153 -0.17 -9.56 21.04
CA LEU A 153 -1.09 -9.83 19.93
C LEU A 153 -0.68 -11.03 19.08
N LYS A 154 0.50 -11.61 19.33
CA LYS A 154 1.06 -12.75 18.57
C LYS A 154 1.16 -12.48 17.06
N LEU A 155 1.31 -11.21 16.68
CA LEU A 155 1.57 -10.80 15.30
C LEU A 155 3.05 -10.53 15.11
N GLU A 156 3.62 -11.01 14.02
CA GLU A 156 5.01 -10.78 13.64
C GLU A 156 5.09 -9.97 12.35
N LYS A 157 6.12 -9.11 12.28
CA LYS A 157 6.51 -8.45 11.04
C LYS A 157 7.42 -9.37 10.24
N THR A 158 6.86 -10.00 9.22
CA THR A 158 7.61 -10.84 8.28
C THR A 158 7.71 -10.15 6.92
N ILE A 159 8.90 -10.15 6.32
CA ILE A 159 9.08 -9.74 4.92
C ILE A 159 9.09 -11.04 4.10
N PRO A 160 8.10 -11.29 3.23
CA PRO A 160 8.12 -12.46 2.37
C PRO A 160 9.35 -12.41 1.44
N GLU A 161 9.90 -13.58 1.12
CA GLU A 161 10.99 -13.76 0.13
C GLU A 161 12.32 -13.02 0.43
N ALA A 162 12.53 -12.56 1.67
CA ALA A 162 13.77 -11.89 2.03
C ALA A 162 14.99 -12.84 1.89
N GLN A 163 15.95 -12.49 1.01
CA GLN A 163 17.21 -13.22 0.91
C GLN A 163 18.16 -12.78 2.04
N GLY A 164 18.57 -13.72 2.89
CA GLY A 164 19.47 -13.47 4.02
C GLY A 164 18.78 -12.79 5.21
N ILE A 165 19.51 -11.91 5.93
CA ILE A 165 18.97 -11.20 7.10
C ILE A 165 18.04 -10.06 6.62
N PRO A 166 16.74 -10.08 6.99
CA PRO A 166 15.80 -9.01 6.64
C PRO A 166 16.32 -7.65 7.09
N VAL A 167 16.13 -6.62 6.26
CA VAL A 167 16.69 -5.27 6.48
C VAL A 167 16.32 -4.67 7.85
N HIS A 168 15.11 -4.96 8.33
CA HIS A 168 14.60 -4.48 9.61
C HIS A 168 15.23 -5.17 10.84
N LEU A 169 15.92 -6.30 10.64
CA LEU A 169 16.62 -7.05 11.70
C LEU A 169 18.14 -6.81 11.68
N ARG A 170 18.66 -6.07 10.70
CA ARG A 170 20.10 -5.77 10.62
C ARG A 170 20.53 -4.87 11.78
N SER A 171 21.69 -5.16 12.35
CA SER A 171 22.28 -4.43 13.49
C SER A 171 22.73 -3.01 13.15
N LYS A 172 22.99 -2.73 11.86
CA LYS A 172 23.37 -1.41 11.35
C LYS A 172 22.52 -1.05 10.14
N GLN A 173 21.98 0.16 10.13
CA GLN A 173 21.25 0.74 9.00
C GLN A 173 22.17 1.71 8.26
N ILE A 174 22.48 1.43 6.99
CA ILE A 174 23.44 2.23 6.20
C ILE A 174 22.86 3.56 5.69
N TYR A 175 21.52 3.66 5.61
CA TYR A 175 20.81 4.84 5.11
C TYR A 175 20.25 5.73 6.23
N ALA A 176 20.42 5.34 7.49
CA ALA A 176 19.95 6.14 8.61
C ALA A 176 20.83 7.38 8.79
N HIS A 177 20.22 8.53 9.08
CA HIS A 177 20.92 9.79 9.35
C HIS A 177 21.82 9.67 10.58
N TYR A 178 21.40 8.86 11.56
CA TYR A 178 22.16 8.56 12.76
C TYR A 178 22.38 7.05 12.90
N PRO A 179 23.47 6.61 13.55
CA PRO A 179 23.68 5.20 13.85
C PRO A 179 22.54 4.63 14.70
N ALA A 180 21.62 3.92 14.07
CA ALA A 180 20.60 3.13 14.75
C ALA A 180 21.23 1.83 15.27
N LEU A 181 21.86 1.91 16.44
CA LEU A 181 22.40 0.74 17.12
C LEU A 181 21.29 0.05 17.92
N ARG A 182 21.28 -1.28 17.85
CA ARG A 182 20.41 -2.09 18.70
C ARG A 182 20.90 -2.05 20.13
N ASP A 183 19.97 -1.91 21.08
CA ASP A 183 20.32 -1.87 22.50
C ASP A 183 21.14 -3.14 22.85
N PRO A 184 22.30 -3.00 23.52
CA PRO A 184 23.16 -4.13 23.83
C PRO A 184 22.40 -5.21 24.61
N GLY A 185 22.40 -6.45 24.10
CA GLY A 185 21.78 -7.59 24.79
C GLY A 185 20.36 -7.96 24.35
N GLN A 186 19.68 -7.17 23.52
CA GLN A 186 18.43 -7.65 22.92
C GLN A 186 18.79 -8.71 21.86
N ALA A 187 18.21 -9.91 21.86
CA ALA A 187 18.44 -10.90 20.78
C ALA A 187 17.64 -10.49 19.52
N PRO A 188 18.09 -10.79 18.28
CA PRO A 188 17.23 -10.56 17.10
C PRO A 188 15.90 -11.25 17.38
N PHE A 189 14.77 -10.60 17.07
CA PHE A 189 13.46 -11.21 17.28
C PHE A 189 13.49 -12.63 16.74
N LYS A 190 13.34 -13.61 17.63
CA LYS A 190 13.20 -15.00 17.21
C LYS A 190 11.92 -15.03 16.38
N LYS A 191 11.98 -15.65 15.20
CA LYS A 191 10.78 -15.90 14.40
C LYS A 191 9.70 -16.47 15.31
N ALA A 192 8.46 -16.05 15.14
CA ALA A 192 7.33 -16.79 15.66
C ALA A 192 7.52 -18.24 15.20
N VAL A 193 7.44 -19.18 16.14
CA VAL A 193 7.29 -20.60 15.80
C VAL A 193 6.14 -20.68 14.80
N ASP A 194 6.38 -21.41 13.71
CA ASP A 194 5.56 -21.44 12.51
C ASP A 194 4.08 -21.19 12.78
N ALA A 195 3.50 -20.23 12.05
CA ALA A 195 2.05 -20.08 12.03
C ALA A 195 1.47 -21.48 11.76
N PRO A 196 0.58 -22.01 12.62
CA PRO A 196 -0.16 -23.21 12.24
C PRO A 196 -0.80 -22.88 10.91
N GLY A 197 -0.57 -23.78 9.95
CA GLY A 197 -0.85 -23.56 8.55
C GLY A 197 -2.26 -23.06 8.30
N ALA A 198 -2.45 -22.57 7.09
CA ALA A 198 -3.76 -22.30 6.51
C ALA A 198 -4.72 -23.50 6.70
N GLU A 199 -5.44 -23.51 7.81
CA GLU A 199 -6.72 -24.18 7.96
C GLU A 199 -7.70 -23.09 8.36
N ALA A 200 -8.43 -22.62 7.35
CA ALA A 200 -9.65 -21.88 7.56
C ALA A 200 -10.58 -22.73 8.44
N PRO A 201 -11.08 -22.23 9.58
CA PRO A 201 -12.24 -22.86 10.19
C PRO A 201 -13.43 -22.61 9.26
N ALA A 202 -13.90 -23.67 8.62
CA ALA A 202 -15.17 -23.69 7.93
C ALA A 202 -16.29 -23.48 8.95
N LEU A 203 -16.92 -22.30 8.93
CA LEU A 203 -18.30 -22.05 9.38
C LEU A 203 -18.91 -20.93 8.56
#